data_AF-A0A3C0C6B7-F1
#
_entry.id   AF-A0A3C0C6B7-F1
#
_cell.length_a   1.000
_cell.length_b   1.000
_cell.length_c   1.000
_cell.angle_alpha   90.00
_cell.angle_beta   90.00
_cell.angle_gamma   90.00
#
_symmetry.space_group_name_H-M   'P 1'
#
loop_
_entity.id
_entity.type
_entity.pdbx_description
1 polymer ?
#
loop_
_entity_poly.entity_id
_entity_poly.type
_entity_poly.pdbx_seq_one_letter_code
_entity_poly.pdbx_strand_id
1 'polypeptide(L)'
;MILIPEMKTWYGMISTLGTLGRFSKMPGTLGSMAACVVWIAFGGLPIWAIASVAVIGTIAADKYEKAVEREDPPEVVIDEVAGCWIACCGFEPTYAIVGL
;
A
#
# COMPACT_ATOMS: atom_id res chain seq x y z
N MET A 1 15.28 6.20 -11.92
CA MET A 1 14.50 6.37 -10.67
C MET A 1 15.45 6.89 -9.60
N ILE A 2 15.23 8.11 -9.10
CA ILE A 2 16.03 8.66 -8.00
C ILE A 2 15.32 8.26 -6.71
N LEU A 3 15.93 7.32 -5.98
CA LEU A 3 15.49 6.98 -4.62
C LEU A 3 15.96 8.10 -3.69
N ILE A 4 15.01 8.73 -3.02
CA ILE A 4 15.29 9.79 -2.05
C ILE A 4 15.63 9.16 -0.68
N PRO A 5 16.45 9.81 0.16
CA PRO A 5 16.86 9.27 1.46
C PRO A 5 15.67 8.86 2.36
N GLU A 6 14.58 9.63 2.28
CA GLU A 6 13.36 9.46 3.08
C GLU A 6 12.70 8.09 2.81
N MET A 7 12.84 7.55 1.60
CA MET A 7 12.31 6.22 1.25
C MET A 7 13.06 5.06 1.93
N LYS A 8 14.33 5.27 2.31
CA LYS A 8 15.14 4.23 2.98
C LYS A 8 14.80 4.09 4.46
N THR A 9 13.98 4.99 4.98
CA THR A 9 13.48 4.92 6.35
C THR A 9 12.38 3.86 6.45
N TRP A 10 12.09 3.42 7.68
CA TRP A 10 11.02 2.45 7.90
C TRP A 10 9.65 2.97 7.42
N TYR A 11 9.37 4.28 7.59
CA TYR A 11 8.09 4.86 7.20
C TYR A 11 7.98 5.01 5.68
N GLY A 12 9.08 5.37 4.99
CA GLY A 12 9.11 5.41 3.53
C GLY A 12 9.00 4.02 2.89
N MET A 13 9.62 3.01 3.51
CA MET A 13 9.47 1.62 3.07
C MET A 13 8.04 1.09 3.26
N ILE A 14 7.34 1.49 4.32
CA ILE A 14 5.95 1.06 4.51
C ILE A 14 5.02 1.83 3.58
N SER A 15 5.14 3.16 3.53
CA SER A 15 4.24 4.01 2.74
C SER A 15 4.30 3.70 1.24
N THR A 16 5.48 3.42 0.71
CA THR A 16 5.69 3.19 -0.73
C THR A 16 5.70 1.71 -1.16
N LEU A 17 5.32 0.81 -0.24
CA LEU A 17 5.45 -0.64 -0.39
C LEU A 17 6.86 -1.04 -0.86
N GLY A 18 7.85 -0.61 -0.07
CA GLY A 18 9.28 -0.73 -0.31
C GLY A 18 9.79 0.40 -1.18
N THR A 19 9.71 0.21 -2.50
CA THR A 19 10.01 1.25 -3.51
C THR A 19 9.05 1.17 -4.70
N LEU A 20 7.98 0.37 -4.58
CA LEU A 20 7.06 0.05 -5.66
C LEU A 20 6.31 1.30 -6.13
N GLY A 21 5.94 2.18 -5.20
CA GLY A 21 5.25 3.44 -5.49
C GLY A 21 6.02 4.44 -6.36
N ARG A 22 7.30 4.20 -6.66
CA ARG A 22 8.05 5.01 -7.66
C ARG A 22 8.40 4.27 -8.95
N PHE A 23 8.03 3.00 -9.06
CA PHE A 23 8.42 2.16 -10.19
C PHE A 23 7.59 2.44 -11.46
N SER A 24 6.38 3.00 -11.32
CA SER A 24 5.46 3.24 -12.43
C SER A 24 4.97 4.69 -12.49
N LYS A 25 4.44 5.07 -13.65
CA LYS A 25 3.65 6.31 -13.84
C LYS A 25 2.28 6.24 -13.16
N MET A 26 1.81 5.03 -12.84
CA MET A 26 0.55 4.74 -12.15
C MET A 26 0.84 3.91 -10.90
N PRO A 27 1.41 4.54 -9.86
CA PRO A 27 1.88 3.84 -8.67
C PRO A 27 0.75 3.17 -7.88
N GLY A 28 -0.40 3.83 -7.72
CA GLY A 28 -1.57 3.24 -7.06
C GLY A 28 -2.07 1.96 -7.74
N THR A 29 -2.05 1.89 -9.08
CA THR A 29 -2.39 0.65 -9.81
C THR A 29 -1.43 -0.49 -9.48
N LEU A 30 -0.12 -0.21 -9.37
CA LEU A 30 0.83 -1.22 -8.92
C LEU A 30 0.61 -1.62 -7.46
N GLY A 31 0.26 -0.67 -6.60
CA GLY A 31 -0.13 -0.91 -5.21
C GLY A 31 -1.31 -1.89 -5.13
N SER A 32 -2.40 -1.62 -5.84
CA SER A 32 -3.57 -2.50 -5.93
C SER A 32 -3.23 -3.87 -6.53
N MET A 33 -2.40 -3.92 -7.58
CA MET A 33 -1.93 -5.20 -8.16
C MET A 33 -1.17 -6.04 -7.13
N ALA A 34 -0.23 -5.42 -6.41
CA ALA A 34 0.50 -6.11 -5.35
C ALA A 34 -0.44 -6.57 -4.23
N ALA A 35 -1.40 -5.74 -3.83
CA ALA A 35 -2.39 -6.07 -2.83
C ALA A 35 -3.26 -7.27 -3.25
N CYS A 36 -3.73 -7.29 -4.50
CA CYS A 36 -4.50 -8.39 -5.06
C CYS A 36 -3.69 -9.70 -5.11
N VAL A 37 -2.42 -9.64 -5.52
CA VAL A 37 -1.54 -10.82 -5.54
C VAL A 37 -1.38 -11.39 -4.13
N VAL A 38 -1.13 -10.54 -3.13
CA VAL A 38 -1.04 -10.96 -1.72
C VAL A 38 -2.37 -11.58 -1.27
N TRP A 39 -3.50 -10.93 -1.54
CA TRP A 39 -4.81 -11.44 -1.14
C TRP A 39 -5.09 -12.84 -1.69
N ILE A 40 -4.88 -13.04 -2.98
CA ILE A 40 -5.13 -14.34 -3.64
C ILE A 40 -4.15 -15.40 -3.15
N ALA A 41 -2.86 -15.06 -3.00
CA ALA A 41 -1.83 -16.01 -2.59
C ALA A 41 -2.08 -16.59 -1.18
N PHE A 42 -2.67 -15.80 -0.28
CA PHE A 42 -2.99 -16.24 1.09
C PHE A 42 -4.43 -16.73 1.26
N GLY A 43 -5.28 -16.65 0.22
CA GLY A 43 -6.70 -17.00 0.32
C GLY A 43 -7.50 -16.00 1.17
N GLY A 44 -7.09 -14.74 1.16
CA GLY A 44 -7.59 -13.68 2.03
C GLY A 44 -6.69 -13.41 3.23
N LEU A 45 -6.99 -12.35 3.96
CA LEU A 45 -6.27 -11.96 5.18
C LEU A 45 -7.24 -11.82 6.35
N PRO A 46 -6.82 -12.19 7.57
CA PRO A 46 -7.64 -11.95 8.75
C PRO A 46 -7.75 -10.44 9.04
N ILE A 47 -8.89 -10.03 9.61
CA ILE A 47 -9.20 -8.60 9.84
C ILE A 47 -8.14 -7.89 10.68
N TRP A 48 -7.50 -8.57 11.64
CA TRP A 48 -6.46 -7.98 12.47
C TRP A 48 -5.20 -7.64 11.67
N ALA A 49 -4.88 -8.41 10.62
CA ALA A 49 -3.75 -8.12 9.74
C ALA A 49 -4.01 -6.89 8.89
N ILE A 50 -5.22 -6.81 8.31
CA ILE A 50 -5.68 -5.64 7.54
C ILE A 50 -5.66 -4.39 8.42
N ALA A 51 -6.22 -4.47 9.63
CA ALA A 51 -6.23 -3.36 10.58
C ALA A 51 -4.82 -2.93 10.98
N SER A 52 -3.90 -3.88 11.16
CA SER A 52 -2.49 -3.59 11.47
C SER A 52 -1.82 -2.82 10.33
N VAL A 53 -2.04 -3.24 9.07
CA VAL A 53 -1.49 -2.54 7.92
C VAL A 53 -2.12 -1.17 7.72
N ALA A 54 -3.43 -1.02 7.93
CA ALA A 54 -4.08 0.28 7.88
C ALA A 54 -3.50 1.25 8.93
N VAL A 55 -3.41 0.83 10.20
CA VAL A 55 -2.91 1.69 11.28
C VAL A 55 -1.43 2.05 11.08
N ILE A 56 -0.58 1.05 10.86
CA ILE A 56 0.86 1.28 10.67
C ILE A 56 1.12 2.06 9.39
N GLY A 57 0.37 1.75 8.32
CA GLY A 57 0.43 2.42 7.03
C GLY A 57 0.07 3.89 7.12
N THR A 58 -1.03 4.24 7.79
CA THR A 58 -1.41 5.65 8.00
C THR A 58 -0.35 6.42 8.79
N ILE A 59 0.20 5.83 9.87
CA ILE A 59 1.27 6.47 10.65
C ILE A 59 2.54 6.66 9.78
N ALA A 60 2.85 5.68 8.94
CA ALA A 60 3.99 5.75 8.04
C ALA A 60 3.80 6.80 6.92
N ALA A 61 2.60 6.87 6.34
CA ALA A 61 2.23 7.86 5.34
C ALA A 61 2.34 9.29 5.90
N ASP A 62 1.72 9.58 7.05
CA ASP A 62 1.80 10.90 7.70
C ASP A 62 3.25 11.33 8.00
N LYS A 63 4.10 10.39 8.44
CA LYS A 63 5.53 10.67 8.63
C LYS A 63 6.27 10.90 7.32
N TYR A 64 5.93 10.14 6.28
CA TYR A 64 6.54 10.28 4.96
C TYR A 64 6.19 11.64 4.34
N GLU A 65 4.91 12.02 4.33
CA GLU A 65 4.42 13.31 3.83
C GLU A 65 5.14 14.50 4.46
N LYS A 66 5.27 14.48 5.79
CA LYS A 66 6.01 15.51 6.55
C LYS A 66 7.49 15.52 6.21
N ALA A 67 8.10 14.36 5.98
CA ALA A 67 9.52 14.26 5.66
C ALA A 67 9.84 14.74 4.24
N VAL A 68 8.92 14.55 3.28
CA VAL A 68 9.11 15.00 1.90
C VAL A 68 8.51 16.39 1.63
N GLU A 69 7.92 17.02 2.65
CA GLU A 69 7.26 18.34 2.59
C GLU A 69 6.23 18.43 1.44
N ARG A 70 5.49 17.34 1.22
CA ARG A 70 4.50 17.23 0.15
C ARG A 70 3.26 16.52 0.66
N GLU A 71 2.11 17.16 0.48
CA GLU A 71 0.81 16.53 0.71
C GLU A 71 0.52 15.48 -0.37
N ASP A 72 0.01 14.33 0.07
CA ASP A 72 -0.41 13.21 -0.78
C ASP A 72 0.58 12.85 -1.92
N PRO A 73 1.83 12.45 -1.60
CA PRO A 73 2.78 12.03 -2.61
C PRO A 73 2.25 10.78 -3.32
N PRO A 74 2.20 10.75 -4.66
CA PRO A 74 1.62 9.64 -5.42
C PRO A 74 2.37 8.33 -5.24
N GLU A 75 3.60 8.36 -4.72
CA GLU A 75 4.34 7.15 -4.38
C GLU A 75 3.92 6.49 -3.06
N VAL A 76 3.14 7.18 -2.22
CA VAL A 76 2.46 6.55 -1.09
C VAL A 76 1.39 5.67 -1.71
N VAL A 77 1.53 4.36 -1.52
CA VAL A 77 0.61 3.36 -2.13
C VAL A 77 0.01 2.40 -1.10
N ILE A 78 0.26 2.66 0.19
CA ILE A 78 -0.14 1.78 1.28
C ILE A 78 -1.65 1.83 1.54
N ASP A 79 -2.28 2.94 1.17
CA ASP A 79 -3.71 3.17 1.23
C ASP A 79 -4.47 2.38 0.16
N GLU A 80 -3.95 2.24 -1.07
CA GLU A 80 -4.56 1.33 -2.06
C GLU A 80 -4.42 -0.13 -1.62
N VAL A 81 -3.33 -0.49 -0.97
CA VAL A 81 -3.14 -1.85 -0.42
C VAL A 81 -4.16 -2.14 0.67
N ALA A 82 -4.26 -1.25 1.66
CA ALA A 82 -5.23 -1.41 2.75
C ALA A 82 -6.67 -1.36 2.22
N GLY A 83 -6.97 -0.43 1.32
CA GLY A 83 -8.28 -0.27 0.71
C GLY A 83 -8.73 -1.49 -0.08
N CYS A 84 -7.83 -2.09 -0.89
CA CYS A 84 -8.10 -3.32 -1.63
C CYS A 84 -8.49 -4.46 -0.69
N TRP A 85 -7.75 -4.68 0.39
CA TRP A 85 -8.04 -5.75 1.33
C TRP A 85 -9.31 -5.51 2.15
N ILE A 86 -9.58 -4.26 2.53
CA ILE A 86 -10.84 -3.89 3.20
C ILE A 86 -12.02 -4.19 2.28
N ALA A 87 -11.93 -3.81 0.99
CA ALA A 87 -12.98 -4.06 0.01
C ALA A 87 -13.24 -5.56 -0.23
N CYS A 88 -12.19 -6.39 -0.16
CA CYS A 88 -12.31 -7.85 -0.34
C CYS A 88 -12.71 -8.60 0.93
N CYS A 89 -12.66 -7.96 2.10
CA CYS A 89 -12.93 -8.61 3.38
C CYS A 89 -14.37 -9.15 3.43
N GLY A 90 -14.51 -10.46 3.68
CA GLY A 90 -15.81 -11.14 3.71
C GLY A 90 -16.30 -11.68 2.36
N PHE A 91 -15.53 -11.49 1.29
CA PHE A 91 -15.81 -12.06 -0.04
C PHE A 91 -14.85 -13.21 -0.37
N GLU A 92 -15.18 -13.97 -1.41
CA GLU A 92 -14.27 -14.98 -1.95
C GLU A 92 -12.99 -14.32 -2.49
N PRO A 93 -11.81 -14.96 -2.39
CA PRO A 93 -10.54 -14.33 -2.76
C PRO A 93 -10.45 -13.79 -4.19
N THR A 94 -11.21 -14.36 -5.13
CA THR A 94 -11.24 -13.96 -6.54
C THR A 94 -11.85 -12.57 -6.77
N TYR A 95 -12.63 -12.04 -5.82
CA TYR A 95 -13.19 -10.68 -5.91
C TYR A 95 -12.11 -9.60 -5.95
N ALA A 96 -10.90 -9.88 -5.47
CA ALA A 96 -9.77 -8.97 -5.59
C ALA A 96 -9.44 -8.61 -7.04
N ILE A 97 -9.74 -9.50 -8.00
CA ILE A 97 -9.53 -9.24 -9.43
C ILE A 97 -10.51 -8.19 -9.97
N VAL A 98 -11.73 -8.15 -9.43
CA VAL A 98 -12.75 -7.15 -9.84
C VAL A 98 -12.37 -5.76 -9.37
N GLY A 99 -11.62 -5.65 -8.27
CA GLY A 99 -11.12 -4.39 -7.72
C GLY A 99 -9.85 -3.85 -8.38
N LEU A 100 -9.28 -4.55 -9.38
CA LEU A 100 -8.14 -4.10 -10.20
C LEU A 100 -8.59 -3.31 -11.42
#